data_AF-A0A817NQG2-F1
#
_entry.id   AF-A0A817NQG2-F1
#
_cell.length_a   1.000
_cell.length_b   1.000
_cell.length_c   1.000
_cell.angle_alpha   90.00
_cell.angle_beta   90.00
_cell.angle_gamma   90.00
#
_symmetry.space_group_name_H-M   'P 1'
#
loop_
_entity.id
_entity.type
_entity.pdbx_description
1 polymer ?
#
loop_
_entity_poly.entity_id
_entity_poly.type
_entity_poly.pdbx_seq_one_letter_code
_entity_poly.pdbx_strand_id
1 'polypeptide(L)'
;MTSSSPSKALCAPCGKNGVGIFKCEGCTQVFCRKHSVEHRDTLSHQLDNIVLEHDILQQTIVEYEDKQNHCHPLIEQINKWETDAIEKIRQTAQEAQQQVNKLISTQTEIVSKKLNDLAKRLRKARTDDDYVETDLQIWATKLEKWKRYITAVFHSININEDPTNILIAKMYISSTVQQLDFQERFGQVSGDIYIEDNGRVIKHAIIFINTKQKTVILSSTSSMPVPSVVLQK
;
A
#
# COMPACT_ATOMS: atom_id res chain seq x y z
N MET A 1 -17.89 75.24 32.60
CA MET A 1 -19.06 74.35 32.46
C MET A 1 -19.15 73.90 31.01
N THR A 2 -18.92 72.62 30.74
CA THR A 2 -19.22 72.00 29.43
C THR A 2 -19.63 70.55 29.68
N SER A 3 -20.94 70.34 29.84
CA SER A 3 -21.58 69.03 29.92
C SER A 3 -21.69 68.43 28.51
N SER A 4 -20.78 67.52 28.17
CA SER A 4 -20.92 66.64 27.00
C SER A 4 -21.95 65.56 27.33
N SER A 5 -23.17 65.68 26.80
CA SER A 5 -24.18 64.63 26.85
C SER A 5 -23.66 63.37 26.14
N PRO A 6 -23.83 62.15 26.70
CA PRO A 6 -23.40 60.94 26.03
C PRO A 6 -24.24 60.74 24.77
N SER A 7 -23.62 60.88 23.60
CA SER A 7 -24.26 60.56 22.32
C SER A 7 -24.67 59.09 22.34
N LYS A 8 -25.98 58.83 22.45
CA LYS A 8 -26.51 57.46 22.45
C LYS A 8 -26.11 56.78 21.15
N ALA A 9 -25.56 55.57 21.24
CA ALA A 9 -25.21 54.79 20.07
C ALA A 9 -26.46 54.52 19.22
N LEU A 10 -26.33 54.64 17.90
CA LEU A 10 -27.43 54.44 16.96
C LEU A 10 -27.50 52.98 16.51
N CYS A 11 -28.71 52.51 16.23
CA CYS A 11 -28.94 51.19 15.67
C CYS A 11 -28.47 51.15 14.21
N ALA A 12 -27.59 50.21 13.87
CA ALA A 12 -26.96 50.12 12.55
C ALA A 12 -27.99 50.01 11.39
N PRO A 13 -29.02 49.15 11.46
CA PRO A 13 -30.09 49.12 10.45
C PRO A 13 -31.00 50.36 10.42
N CYS A 14 -31.25 51.02 11.56
CA CYS A 14 -32.17 52.17 11.62
C CYS A 14 -31.53 53.51 11.27
N GLY A 15 -30.20 53.62 11.41
CA GLY A 15 -29.49 54.89 11.35
C GLY A 15 -29.98 55.88 12.42
N LYS A 16 -30.26 57.12 12.01
CA LYS A 16 -30.70 58.21 12.91
C LYS A 16 -32.08 57.96 13.54
N ASN A 17 -32.84 56.99 13.05
CA ASN A 17 -34.23 56.75 13.45
C ASN A 17 -34.37 55.72 14.59
N GLY A 18 -33.28 55.16 15.11
CA GLY A 18 -33.33 54.15 16.15
C GLY A 18 -32.15 54.24 17.12
N VAL A 19 -32.47 54.25 18.42
CA VAL A 19 -31.46 54.18 19.49
C VAL A 19 -31.04 52.72 19.67
N GLY A 20 -29.74 52.50 19.64
CA GLY A 20 -29.12 51.21 19.93
C GLY A 20 -29.09 50.93 21.44
N ILE A 21 -29.45 49.72 21.83
CA ILE A 21 -29.46 49.27 23.24
C ILE A 21 -28.56 48.06 23.47
N PHE A 22 -28.21 47.34 22.41
CA PHE A 22 -27.41 46.13 22.46
C PHE A 22 -26.28 46.23 21.44
N LYS A 23 -25.07 45.80 21.82
CA LYS A 23 -23.93 45.67 20.91
C LYS A 23 -23.59 44.19 20.79
N CYS A 24 -23.55 43.66 19.57
CA CYS A 24 -23.13 42.29 19.32
C CYS A 24 -21.60 42.21 19.39
N GLU A 25 -21.05 41.28 20.15
CA GLU A 25 -19.59 41.09 20.26
C GLU A 25 -18.99 40.49 18.99
N GLY A 26 -19.73 39.62 18.30
CA GLY A 26 -19.25 38.93 17.09
C GLY A 26 -19.08 39.86 15.89
N CYS A 27 -20.09 40.69 15.58
CA CYS A 27 -20.03 41.61 14.44
C CYS A 27 -19.75 43.07 14.83
N THR A 28 -19.63 43.37 16.13
CA THR A 28 -19.41 44.70 16.73
C THR A 28 -20.48 45.76 16.47
N GLN A 29 -21.56 45.41 15.76
CA GLN A 29 -22.66 46.32 15.44
C GLN A 29 -23.60 46.56 16.63
N VAL A 30 -24.21 47.75 16.66
CA VAL A 30 -25.18 48.15 17.68
C VAL A 30 -26.60 48.07 17.11
N PHE A 31 -27.52 47.48 17.87
CA PHE A 31 -28.90 47.23 17.45
C PHE A 31 -29.91 47.78 18.46
N CYS A 32 -31.08 48.19 17.97
CA CYS A 32 -32.27 48.37 18.80
C CYS A 32 -32.91 47.00 19.11
N ARG A 33 -33.86 46.94 20.04
CA ARG A 33 -34.51 45.68 20.47
C ARG A 33 -35.04 44.81 19.32
N LYS A 34 -35.63 45.42 18.29
CA LYS A 34 -36.19 44.70 17.15
C LYS A 34 -35.07 44.07 16.30
N HIS A 35 -34.12 44.88 15.85
CA HIS A 35 -33.02 44.42 14.99
C HIS A 35 -32.05 43.47 15.71
N SER A 36 -31.97 43.49 17.05
CA SER A 36 -31.19 42.50 17.79
C SER A 36 -31.82 41.10 17.74
N VAL A 37 -33.16 41.00 17.73
CA VAL A 37 -33.88 39.73 17.58
C VAL A 37 -33.71 39.22 16.14
N GLU A 38 -33.96 40.07 15.14
CA GLU A 38 -33.78 39.71 13.72
C GLU A 38 -32.34 39.26 13.40
N HIS A 39 -31.34 39.93 13.99
CA HIS A 39 -29.94 39.52 13.88
C HIS A 39 -29.70 38.13 14.47
N ARG A 40 -30.28 37.83 15.64
CA ARG A 40 -30.13 36.52 16.29
C ARG A 40 -30.84 35.42 15.50
N ASP A 41 -32.03 35.70 14.96
CA ASP A 41 -32.77 34.78 14.10
C ASP A 41 -31.97 34.45 12.84
N THR A 42 -31.34 35.46 12.22
CA THR A 42 -30.44 35.26 11.07
C THR A 42 -29.28 34.32 11.40
N LEU A 43 -28.64 34.48 12.57
CA LEU A 43 -27.56 33.60 13.01
C LEU A 43 -28.04 32.17 13.29
N SER A 44 -29.25 32.02 13.85
CA SER A 44 -29.85 30.69 14.07
C SER A 44 -30.03 29.96 12.74
N HIS A 45 -30.60 30.64 11.73
CA HIS A 45 -30.77 30.07 10.40
C HIS A 45 -29.44 29.69 9.74
N GLN A 46 -28.38 30.49 9.93
CA GLN A 46 -27.05 30.14 9.42
C GLN A 46 -26.49 28.88 10.09
N LEU A 47 -26.67 28.72 11.40
CA LEU A 47 -26.25 27.53 12.13
C LEU A 47 -27.03 26.30 11.69
N ASP A 48 -28.35 26.41 11.53
CA ASP A 48 -29.21 25.31 11.07
C ASP A 48 -28.75 24.81 9.68
N ASN A 49 -28.35 25.72 8.78
CA ASN A 49 -27.79 25.34 7.49
C ASN A 49 -26.44 24.62 7.63
N ILE A 50 -25.54 25.07 8.52
CA ILE A 50 -24.26 24.40 8.76
C ILE A 50 -24.47 22.99 9.33
N VAL A 51 -25.41 22.82 10.26
CA VAL A 51 -25.78 21.52 10.82
C VAL A 51 -26.34 20.60 9.74
N LEU A 52 -27.20 21.13 8.87
CA LEU A 52 -27.74 20.36 7.76
C LEU A 52 -26.64 19.89 6.79
N GLU A 53 -25.73 20.77 6.40
CA GLU A 53 -24.59 20.41 5.52
C GLU A 53 -23.67 19.37 6.20
N HIS A 54 -23.42 19.52 7.50
CA HIS A 54 -22.69 18.52 8.28
C HIS A 54 -23.37 17.14 8.22
N ASP A 55 -24.67 17.09 8.47
CA ASP A 55 -25.43 15.83 8.50
C ASP A 55 -25.47 15.17 7.10
N ILE A 56 -25.58 15.98 6.04
CA ILE A 56 -25.48 15.50 4.64
C ILE A 56 -24.09 14.91 4.36
N LEU A 57 -23.02 15.59 4.78
CA LEU A 57 -21.65 15.08 4.60
C LEU A 57 -21.44 13.77 5.38
N GLN A 58 -21.91 13.72 6.63
CA GLN A 58 -21.82 12.52 7.46
C GLN A 58 -22.58 11.35 6.83
N GLN A 59 -23.79 11.59 6.33
CA GLN A 59 -24.58 10.59 5.62
C GLN A 59 -23.89 10.13 4.32
N THR A 60 -23.28 11.07 3.59
CA THR A 60 -22.53 10.76 2.35
C THR A 60 -21.36 9.82 2.62
N ILE A 61 -20.65 10.00 3.75
CA ILE A 61 -19.56 9.12 4.17
C ILE A 61 -20.09 7.71 4.46
N VAL A 62 -21.14 7.59 5.26
CA VAL A 62 -21.77 6.29 5.59
C VAL A 62 -22.21 5.56 4.33
N GLU A 63 -22.88 6.26 3.41
CA GLU A 63 -23.30 5.67 2.13
C GLU A 63 -22.13 5.21 1.26
N TYR A 64 -21.01 5.93 1.30
CA TYR A 64 -19.81 5.58 0.55
C TYR A 64 -19.17 4.31 1.12
N GLU A 65 -19.08 4.19 2.45
CA GLU A 65 -18.59 2.98 3.13
C GLU A 65 -19.46 1.76 2.81
N ASP A 66 -20.79 1.90 2.90
CA ASP A 66 -21.73 0.82 2.62
C ASP A 66 -21.67 0.35 1.16
N LYS A 67 -21.53 1.27 0.20
CA LYS A 67 -21.45 0.96 -1.24
C LYS A 67 -20.11 0.33 -1.64
N GLN A 68 -19.01 0.60 -0.91
CA GLN A 68 -17.66 0.22 -1.34
C GLN A 68 -17.12 -1.07 -0.75
N ASN A 69 -17.72 -1.61 0.31
CA ASN A 69 -17.14 -2.74 1.04
C ASN A 69 -16.84 -3.99 0.19
N HIS A 70 -17.48 -4.17 -0.98
CA HIS A 70 -17.19 -5.32 -1.87
C HIS A 70 -17.13 -5.02 -3.38
N CYS A 71 -17.43 -3.79 -3.84
CA CYS A 71 -17.52 -3.46 -5.26
C CYS A 71 -16.48 -2.43 -5.74
N HIS A 72 -15.46 -2.13 -4.94
CA HIS A 72 -14.44 -1.18 -5.40
C HIS A 72 -13.65 -1.77 -6.60
N PRO A 73 -13.54 -1.09 -7.75
CA PRO A 73 -12.88 -1.64 -8.94
C PRO A 73 -11.40 -2.04 -8.72
N LEU A 74 -10.72 -1.44 -7.73
CA LEU A 74 -9.38 -1.87 -7.33
C LEU A 74 -9.37 -3.25 -6.65
N ILE A 75 -10.42 -3.59 -5.89
CA ILE A 75 -10.56 -4.92 -5.27
C ILE A 75 -10.75 -5.97 -6.37
N GLU A 76 -11.56 -5.69 -7.40
CA GLU A 76 -11.68 -6.57 -8.56
C GLU A 76 -10.34 -6.76 -9.28
N GLN A 77 -9.55 -5.69 -9.43
CA GLN A 77 -8.22 -5.78 -10.03
C GLN A 77 -7.25 -6.61 -9.18
N ILE A 78 -7.30 -6.49 -7.85
CA ILE A 78 -6.52 -7.32 -6.93
C ILE A 78 -6.92 -8.80 -7.06
N ASN A 79 -8.23 -9.10 -7.04
CA ASN A 79 -8.74 -10.46 -7.18
C ASN A 79 -8.36 -11.08 -8.53
N LYS A 80 -8.41 -10.29 -9.60
CA LYS A 80 -7.97 -10.73 -10.93
C LYS A 80 -6.47 -11.01 -10.95
N TRP A 81 -5.66 -10.09 -10.43
CA TRP A 81 -4.21 -10.27 -10.34
C TRP A 81 -3.84 -11.54 -9.53
N GLU A 82 -4.53 -11.80 -8.42
CA GLU A 82 -4.36 -13.02 -7.63
C GLU A 82 -4.70 -14.28 -8.43
N THR A 83 -5.86 -14.28 -9.09
CA THR A 83 -6.32 -15.41 -9.91
C THR A 83 -5.34 -15.73 -11.03
N ASP A 84 -4.92 -14.70 -11.78
CA ASP A 84 -3.97 -14.84 -12.89
C ASP A 84 -2.60 -15.34 -12.40
N ALA A 85 -2.15 -14.86 -11.23
CA ALA A 85 -0.88 -15.29 -10.63
C ALA A 85 -0.91 -16.77 -10.20
N ILE A 86 -2.00 -17.22 -9.56
CA ILE A 86 -2.18 -18.62 -9.17
C ILE A 86 -2.20 -19.52 -10.40
N GLU A 87 -2.92 -19.12 -11.45
CA GLU A 87 -3.02 -19.91 -12.67
C GLU A 87 -1.67 -20.05 -13.37
N LYS A 88 -0.88 -18.96 -13.42
CA LYS A 88 0.47 -19.00 -13.96
C LYS A 88 1.40 -19.95 -13.18
N ILE A 89 1.30 -19.99 -11.85
CA ILE A 89 2.05 -20.97 -11.04
C ILE A 89 1.63 -22.39 -11.41
N ARG A 90 0.33 -22.66 -11.47
CA ARG A 90 -0.21 -23.99 -11.78
C ARG A 90 0.24 -24.46 -13.15
N GLN A 91 0.13 -23.61 -14.17
CA GLN A 91 0.57 -23.92 -15.51
C GLN A 91 2.08 -24.25 -15.55
N THR A 92 2.90 -23.42 -14.91
CA THR A 92 4.36 -23.64 -14.86
C THR A 92 4.69 -24.97 -14.17
N ALA A 93 4.02 -25.30 -13.08
CA ALA A 93 4.18 -26.58 -12.38
C ALA A 93 3.76 -27.77 -13.26
N GLN A 94 2.65 -27.66 -13.98
CA GLN A 94 2.17 -28.69 -14.90
C GLN A 94 3.15 -28.91 -16.06
N GLU A 95 3.69 -27.84 -16.64
CA GLU A 95 4.71 -27.92 -17.68
C GLU A 95 5.98 -28.62 -17.17
N ALA A 96 6.45 -28.29 -15.96
CA ALA A 96 7.60 -28.96 -15.35
C ALA A 96 7.34 -30.47 -15.14
N GLN A 97 6.16 -30.84 -14.64
CA GLN A 97 5.77 -32.24 -14.47
C GLN A 97 5.73 -32.99 -15.82
N GLN A 98 5.18 -32.36 -16.87
CA GLN A 98 5.15 -32.94 -18.21
C GLN A 98 6.56 -33.16 -18.77
N GLN A 99 7.48 -32.22 -18.56
CA GLN A 99 8.87 -32.36 -18.98
C GLN A 99 9.56 -33.54 -18.28
N VAL A 100 9.41 -33.66 -16.95
CA VAL A 100 9.97 -34.79 -16.19
C VAL A 100 9.38 -36.11 -16.68
N ASN A 101 8.06 -36.20 -16.84
CA ASN A 101 7.40 -37.42 -17.31
C ASN A 101 7.84 -37.80 -18.72
N LYS A 102 8.03 -36.83 -19.61
CA LYS A 102 8.52 -37.06 -20.98
C LYS A 102 9.96 -37.58 -20.98
N LEU A 103 10.82 -37.05 -20.11
CA LEU A 103 12.19 -37.54 -19.97
C LEU A 103 12.20 -38.99 -19.47
N ILE A 104 11.44 -39.28 -18.41
CA ILE A 104 11.33 -40.62 -17.83
C ILE A 104 10.78 -41.61 -18.86
N SER A 105 9.70 -41.26 -19.57
CA SER A 105 9.06 -42.15 -20.56
C SER A 105 9.99 -42.45 -21.72
N THR A 106 10.67 -41.43 -22.26
CA THR A 106 11.64 -41.60 -23.36
C THR A 106 12.78 -42.52 -22.96
N GLN A 107 13.37 -42.33 -21.77
CA GLN A 107 14.45 -43.18 -21.29
C GLN A 107 13.98 -44.62 -21.03
N THR A 108 12.79 -44.77 -20.44
CA THR A 108 12.18 -46.08 -20.19
C THR A 108 11.92 -46.85 -21.49
N GLU A 109 11.47 -46.16 -22.54
CA GLU A 109 11.24 -46.77 -23.86
C GLU A 109 12.54 -47.27 -24.50
N ILE A 110 13.61 -46.44 -24.45
CA ILE A 110 14.95 -46.83 -24.94
C ILE A 110 15.43 -48.07 -24.20
N VAL A 111 15.27 -48.08 -22.87
CA VAL A 111 15.67 -49.21 -22.03
C VAL A 111 14.92 -50.49 -22.42
N SER A 112 13.60 -50.38 -22.49
CA SER A 112 12.68 -51.47 -22.79
C SER A 112 12.96 -52.11 -24.16
N LYS A 113 13.14 -51.30 -25.22
CA LYS A 113 13.44 -51.82 -26.57
C LYS A 113 14.66 -52.72 -26.59
N LYS A 114 15.72 -52.30 -25.90
CA LYS A 114 17.01 -53.00 -25.93
C LYS A 114 17.04 -54.21 -25.01
N LEU A 115 16.31 -54.19 -23.89
CA LEU A 115 16.06 -55.39 -23.10
C LEU A 115 15.26 -56.42 -23.91
N ASN A 116 14.26 -55.99 -24.67
CA ASN A 116 13.52 -56.86 -25.58
C ASN A 116 14.40 -57.44 -26.69
N ASP A 117 15.28 -56.64 -27.28
CA ASP A 117 16.24 -57.12 -28.28
C ASP A 117 17.21 -58.16 -27.69
N LEU A 118 17.69 -57.94 -26.46
CA LEU A 118 18.51 -58.92 -25.76
C LEU A 118 17.73 -60.20 -25.47
N ALA A 119 16.48 -60.10 -25.01
CA ALA A 119 15.62 -61.25 -24.75
C ALA A 119 15.38 -62.09 -26.02
N LYS A 120 15.19 -61.45 -27.18
CA LYS A 120 15.07 -62.15 -28.48
C LYS A 120 16.34 -62.92 -28.82
N ARG A 121 17.52 -62.32 -28.63
CA ARG A 121 18.82 -62.98 -28.86
C ARG A 121 19.02 -64.17 -27.94
N LEU A 122 18.73 -64.00 -26.64
CA LEU A 122 18.84 -65.08 -25.65
C LEU A 122 17.91 -66.26 -25.97
N ARG A 123 16.66 -65.99 -26.37
CA ARG A 123 15.71 -67.04 -26.77
C ARG A 123 16.18 -67.78 -28.00
N LYS A 124 16.59 -67.04 -29.03
CA LYS A 124 17.12 -67.63 -30.26
C LYS A 124 18.31 -68.54 -29.95
N ALA A 125 19.28 -68.03 -29.18
CA ALA A 125 20.47 -68.80 -28.90
C ALA A 125 20.22 -70.07 -28.08
N ARG A 126 19.23 -70.02 -27.19
CA ARG A 126 18.76 -71.21 -26.46
C ARG A 126 18.06 -72.21 -27.37
N THR A 127 17.29 -71.75 -28.36
CA THR A 127 16.60 -72.62 -29.32
C THR A 127 17.55 -73.27 -30.30
N ASP A 128 18.54 -72.50 -30.76
CA ASP A 128 19.53 -72.93 -31.74
C ASP A 128 20.71 -73.69 -31.08
N ASP A 129 20.77 -73.71 -29.73
CA ASP A 129 21.85 -74.24 -28.89
C ASP A 129 23.24 -73.70 -29.30
N ASP A 130 23.29 -72.42 -29.69
CA ASP A 130 24.42 -71.80 -30.41
C ASP A 130 25.24 -70.81 -29.56
N TYR A 131 25.28 -71.01 -28.24
CA TYR A 131 25.98 -70.10 -27.31
C TYR A 131 27.30 -70.69 -26.79
N VAL A 132 28.30 -69.82 -26.60
CA VAL A 132 29.54 -70.14 -25.88
C VAL A 132 29.70 -69.28 -24.63
N GLU A 133 30.68 -69.60 -23.80
CA GLU A 133 30.95 -68.91 -22.53
C GLU A 133 31.15 -67.40 -22.71
N THR A 134 31.77 -67.01 -23.83
CA THR A 134 31.99 -65.60 -24.17
C THR A 134 30.66 -64.86 -24.39
N ASP A 135 29.68 -65.50 -25.04
CA ASP A 135 28.36 -64.89 -25.25
C ASP A 135 27.61 -64.69 -23.94
N LEU A 136 27.64 -65.70 -23.07
CA LEU A 136 27.06 -65.63 -21.73
C LEU A 136 27.67 -64.48 -20.92
N GLN A 137 28.99 -64.31 -20.98
CA GLN A 137 29.68 -63.24 -20.28
C GLN A 137 29.36 -61.86 -20.86
N ILE A 138 29.23 -61.74 -22.19
CA ILE A 138 28.80 -60.51 -22.85
C ILE A 138 27.37 -60.14 -22.45
N TRP A 139 26.44 -61.09 -22.42
CA TRP A 139 25.05 -60.84 -22.05
C TRP A 139 24.90 -60.49 -20.58
N ALA A 140 25.61 -61.19 -19.68
CA ALA A 140 25.64 -60.87 -18.25
C ALA A 140 26.19 -59.46 -18.00
N THR A 141 27.30 -59.09 -18.66
CA THR A 141 27.89 -57.75 -18.55
C THR A 141 26.94 -56.68 -19.09
N LYS A 142 26.24 -56.94 -20.19
CA LYS A 142 25.20 -56.06 -20.71
C LYS A 142 24.10 -55.91 -19.67
N LEU A 143 23.52 -56.97 -19.13
CA LEU A 143 22.47 -56.86 -18.10
C LEU A 143 22.91 -56.00 -16.90
N GLU A 144 24.12 -56.17 -16.40
CA GLU A 144 24.64 -55.36 -15.28
C GLU A 144 24.86 -53.88 -15.64
N LYS A 145 25.26 -53.58 -16.87
CA LYS A 145 25.33 -52.19 -17.34
C LYS A 145 23.96 -51.53 -17.39
N TRP A 146 22.94 -52.28 -17.81
CA TRP A 146 21.58 -51.78 -17.99
C TRP A 146 20.88 -51.58 -16.65
N LYS A 147 21.07 -52.49 -15.69
CA LYS A 147 20.64 -52.30 -14.29
C LYS A 147 21.17 -50.98 -13.72
N ARG A 148 22.48 -50.75 -13.84
CA ARG A 148 23.12 -49.50 -13.39
C ARG A 148 22.59 -48.26 -14.10
N TYR A 149 22.39 -48.35 -15.42
CA TYR A 149 21.83 -47.24 -16.21
C TYR A 149 20.42 -46.86 -15.75
N ILE A 150 19.54 -47.84 -15.55
CA ILE A 150 18.17 -47.61 -15.06
C ILE A 150 18.21 -46.89 -13.71
N THR A 151 19.00 -47.41 -12.76
CA THR A 151 19.16 -46.77 -11.46
C THR A 151 19.69 -45.34 -11.60
N ALA A 152 20.69 -45.10 -12.45
CA ALA A 152 21.26 -43.76 -12.63
C ALA A 152 20.28 -42.75 -13.24
N VAL A 153 19.50 -43.14 -14.25
CA VAL A 153 18.53 -42.26 -14.92
C VAL A 153 17.51 -41.69 -13.93
N PHE A 154 16.98 -42.52 -13.04
CA PHE A 154 16.00 -42.08 -12.03
C PHE A 154 16.60 -41.12 -11.00
N HIS A 155 17.91 -41.15 -10.76
CA HIS A 155 18.58 -40.29 -9.79
C HIS A 155 19.23 -39.04 -10.43
N SER A 156 19.29 -38.95 -11.76
CA SER A 156 19.98 -37.86 -12.47
C SER A 156 19.11 -36.65 -12.82
N ILE A 157 17.79 -36.72 -12.59
CA ILE A 157 16.87 -35.61 -12.87
C ILE A 157 16.91 -34.65 -11.68
N ASN A 158 17.40 -33.44 -11.93
CA ASN A 158 17.49 -32.39 -10.93
C ASN A 158 16.54 -31.24 -11.27
N ILE A 159 15.96 -30.64 -10.24
CA ILE A 159 15.22 -29.39 -10.34
C ILE A 159 16.20 -28.27 -10.01
N ASN A 160 16.29 -27.27 -10.90
CA ASN A 160 17.07 -26.07 -10.67
C ASN A 160 16.13 -24.87 -10.70
N GLU A 161 16.31 -23.93 -9.78
CA GLU A 161 15.56 -22.69 -9.74
C GLU A 161 16.28 -21.62 -10.56
N ASP A 162 15.53 -20.86 -11.37
CA ASP A 162 16.02 -19.67 -12.05
C ASP A 162 15.65 -18.43 -11.21
N PRO A 163 16.62 -17.81 -10.50
CA PRO A 163 16.34 -16.67 -9.64
C PRO A 163 16.03 -15.38 -10.43
N THR A 164 16.26 -15.36 -11.74
CA THR A 164 16.03 -14.18 -12.58
C THR A 164 14.62 -14.12 -13.15
N ASN A 165 13.92 -15.27 -13.18
CA ASN A 165 12.60 -15.38 -13.77
C ASN A 165 11.51 -15.32 -12.69
N ILE A 166 11.16 -14.09 -12.29
CA ILE A 166 10.10 -13.85 -11.31
C ILE A 166 8.73 -14.11 -11.95
N LEU A 167 8.06 -15.19 -11.53
CA LEU A 167 6.75 -15.58 -12.06
C LEU A 167 5.64 -14.56 -11.71
N ILE A 168 5.71 -13.98 -10.50
CA ILE A 168 4.69 -13.05 -9.97
C ILE A 168 5.34 -11.70 -9.65
N ALA A 169 4.93 -10.66 -10.37
CA ALA A 169 5.33 -9.29 -10.08
C ALA A 169 4.56 -8.73 -8.87
N LYS A 170 5.23 -7.99 -7.98
CA LYS A 170 4.61 -7.38 -6.81
C LYS A 170 3.70 -6.21 -7.21
N MET A 171 2.46 -6.22 -6.73
CA MET A 171 1.52 -5.11 -6.88
C MET A 171 1.80 -4.02 -5.84
N TYR A 172 1.63 -2.75 -6.22
CA TYR A 172 1.73 -1.61 -5.31
C TYR A 172 0.52 -0.69 -5.49
N ILE A 173 0.07 -0.09 -4.38
CA ILE A 173 -1.04 0.86 -4.36
C ILE A 173 -0.45 2.23 -4.00
N SER A 174 -0.73 3.24 -4.81
CA SER A 174 -0.33 4.62 -4.56
C SER A 174 -1.56 5.51 -4.42
N SER A 175 -1.53 6.42 -3.44
CA SER A 175 -2.56 7.45 -3.25
C SER A 175 -1.94 8.83 -3.44
N THR A 176 -2.65 9.72 -4.15
CA THR A 176 -2.20 11.09 -4.45
C THR A 176 -2.99 12.15 -3.70
N VAL A 177 -3.66 11.79 -2.59
CA VAL A 177 -4.48 12.75 -1.85
C VAL A 177 -3.62 13.93 -1.38
N GLN A 178 -3.91 15.12 -1.92
CA GLN A 178 -3.41 16.39 -1.40
C GLN A 178 -4.07 16.59 -0.03
N GLN A 179 -3.30 16.55 1.04
CA GLN A 179 -3.80 16.89 2.37
C GLN A 179 -4.40 18.29 2.31
N LEU A 180 -5.71 18.40 2.48
CA LEU A 180 -6.35 19.67 2.82
C LEU A 180 -5.83 20.03 4.22
N ASP A 181 -5.02 21.09 4.28
CA ASP A 181 -4.41 21.58 5.50
C ASP A 181 -5.51 22.22 6.36
N PHE A 182 -6.14 21.43 7.24
CA PHE A 182 -7.11 21.94 8.21
C PHE A 182 -6.36 22.68 9.31
N GLN A 183 -5.97 23.94 9.07
CA GLN A 183 -5.59 24.86 10.15
C GLN A 183 -6.85 25.33 10.88
N GLU A 184 -7.43 24.47 11.71
CA GLU A 184 -8.41 24.91 12.70
C GLU A 184 -7.67 25.67 13.82
N ARG A 185 -7.69 27.01 13.74
CA ARG A 185 -7.24 27.86 14.84
C ARG A 185 -8.31 27.84 15.93
N PHE A 186 -8.22 26.88 16.84
CA PHE A 186 -8.90 26.98 18.13
C PHE A 186 -8.34 28.21 18.88
N GLY A 187 -9.24 29.02 19.45
CA GLY A 187 -8.91 30.28 20.11
C GLY A 187 -7.82 30.11 21.18
N GLN A 188 -6.96 31.13 21.28
CA GLN A 188 -5.82 31.23 22.18
C GLN A 188 -6.16 30.76 23.61
N VAL A 189 -5.61 29.60 24.00
CA VAL A 189 -5.63 29.16 25.39
C VAL A 189 -4.46 29.82 26.12
N SER A 190 -4.76 30.66 27.11
CA SER A 190 -3.77 31.22 28.03
C SER A 190 -3.66 30.33 29.26
N GLY A 191 -2.58 29.55 29.35
CA GLY A 191 -2.23 28.75 30.52
C GLY A 191 -1.50 27.46 30.12
N ASP A 192 -0.48 27.09 30.90
CA ASP A 192 0.27 25.85 30.69
C ASP A 192 -0.64 24.65 30.94
N ILE A 193 -1.12 24.03 29.86
CA ILE A 193 -1.81 22.74 29.92
C ILE A 193 -0.80 21.65 29.54
N TYR A 194 -0.41 20.85 30.53
CA TYR A 194 0.21 19.56 30.29
C TYR A 194 -0.90 18.53 30.13
N ILE A 195 -0.95 17.89 28.95
CA ILE A 195 -1.78 16.71 28.71
C ILE A 195 -0.84 15.51 28.65
N GLU A 196 -0.76 14.75 29.74
CA GLU A 196 -0.23 13.40 29.75
C GLU A 196 -1.40 12.42 29.59
N ASP A 197 -1.53 11.80 28.41
CA ASP A 197 -1.36 10.35 28.22
C ASP A 197 -1.98 9.86 26.89
N ASN A 198 -1.26 8.96 26.20
CA ASN A 198 -1.60 8.20 24.99
C ASN A 198 -1.63 8.90 23.60
N GLY A 199 -0.72 9.85 23.39
CA GLY A 199 0.25 9.70 22.29
C GLY A 199 -0.16 9.92 20.82
N ARG A 200 -1.01 10.90 20.49
CA ARG A 200 -0.97 11.52 19.14
C ARG A 200 -1.06 13.03 19.19
N VAL A 201 0.10 13.67 19.04
CA VAL A 201 0.23 14.98 18.38
C VAL A 201 1.13 14.76 17.17
N ILE A 202 0.55 14.69 15.98
CA ILE A 202 1.33 14.54 14.75
C ILE A 202 1.85 15.93 14.37
N LYS A 203 3.08 16.24 14.79
CA LYS A 203 3.98 17.05 13.97
C LYS A 203 4.84 16.09 13.18
N HIS A 204 4.67 16.06 11.87
CA HIS A 204 5.68 15.46 11.00
C HIS A 204 6.02 16.34 9.82
N ALA A 205 7.17 16.98 9.94
CA ALA A 205 7.98 17.44 8.82
C ALA A 205 9.10 16.40 8.62
N ILE A 206 9.09 15.69 7.50
CA ILE A 206 10.25 15.00 6.90
C ILE A 206 10.03 15.12 5.38
N ILE A 207 10.59 16.10 4.69
CA ILE A 207 11.97 16.28 4.18
C ILE A 207 12.49 15.03 3.42
N PHE A 208 12.56 15.19 2.09
CA PHE A 208 13.10 14.25 1.11
C PHE A 208 14.56 13.86 1.40
N ILE A 209 14.89 12.57 1.30
CA ILE A 209 16.27 12.11 1.01
C ILE A 209 16.30 11.68 -0.46
N ASN A 210 16.92 12.51 -1.29
CA ASN A 210 17.19 12.22 -2.69
C ASN A 210 18.50 11.43 -2.80
N THR A 211 18.42 10.14 -3.14
CA THR A 211 19.59 9.33 -3.47
C THR A 211 19.87 9.39 -4.97
N LYS A 212 20.53 10.47 -5.42
CA LYS A 212 21.49 10.44 -6.54
C LYS A 212 22.26 11.76 -6.67
N GLN A 213 23.59 11.61 -6.78
CA GLN A 213 24.67 12.59 -7.09
C GLN A 213 25.32 13.24 -5.85
N LYS A 214 26.49 12.74 -5.43
CA LYS A 214 27.88 13.09 -5.85
C LYS A 214 28.39 14.42 -5.26
N THR A 215 29.46 14.27 -4.49
CA THR A 215 30.52 15.24 -4.14
C THR A 215 30.39 15.97 -2.80
N VAL A 216 31.43 15.74 -1.99
CA VAL A 216 31.80 16.31 -0.70
C VAL A 216 32.29 17.76 -0.89
N ILE A 217 31.86 18.70 -0.05
CA ILE A 217 32.76 19.65 0.65
C ILE A 217 32.19 19.89 2.06
N LEU A 218 33.03 19.60 3.05
CA LEU A 218 32.87 19.93 4.46
C LEU A 218 33.05 21.44 4.69
N SER A 219 32.15 22.07 5.46
CA SER A 219 32.54 23.15 6.38
C SER A 219 31.46 23.35 7.44
N SER A 220 31.79 22.93 8.65
CA SER A 220 31.09 23.13 9.91
C SER A 220 31.64 24.35 10.65
N THR A 221 30.78 25.26 11.13
CA THR A 221 30.85 26.04 12.40
C THR A 221 29.50 26.79 12.52
N SER A 222 28.50 26.35 13.30
CA SER A 222 28.33 26.36 14.76
C SER A 222 28.37 27.74 15.46
N SER A 223 27.21 28.09 16.02
CA SER A 223 26.96 28.73 17.34
C SER A 223 27.20 30.24 17.57
N MET A 224 26.08 31.00 17.68
CA MET A 224 25.52 31.74 18.88
C MET A 224 26.48 32.27 19.98
N PRO A 225 26.07 33.20 20.89
CA PRO A 225 25.10 34.33 20.88
C PRO A 225 25.66 35.65 21.53
N VAL A 226 24.78 36.65 21.71
CA VAL A 226 24.93 38.03 22.30
C VAL A 226 25.47 38.06 23.75
N PRO A 227 26.04 39.18 24.30
CA PRO A 227 25.23 40.23 24.96
C PRO A 227 25.77 41.70 24.96
N SER A 228 24.81 42.64 24.99
CA SER A 228 24.70 43.93 25.72
C SER A 228 25.89 44.84 26.12
N VAL A 229 25.74 46.13 25.70
CA VAL A 229 25.91 47.42 26.44
C VAL A 229 27.30 47.86 26.92
N VAL A 230 27.72 49.09 26.55
CA VAL A 230 28.04 50.24 27.43
C VAL A 230 28.44 51.47 26.58
N LEU A 231 27.88 52.63 26.97
CA LEU A 231 28.15 53.99 26.47
C LEU A 231 29.43 54.59 27.10
N GLN A 232 29.90 55.71 26.52
CA GLN A 232 30.99 56.64 26.91
C GLN A 232 32.28 56.40 26.12
N LYS A 233 32.91 57.39 25.47
CA LYS A 233 32.81 58.85 25.51
C LYS A 233 33.29 59.42 24.17
#